data_AF-A0A3S0D2P5-F1
#
_entry.id   AF-A0A3S0D2P5-F1
#
_cell.length_a   1.000
_cell.length_b   1.000
_cell.length_c   1.000
_cell.angle_alpha   90.00
_cell.angle_beta   90.00
_cell.angle_gamma   90.00
#
_symmetry.space_group_name_H-M   'P 1'
#
loop_
_entity.id
_entity.type
_entity.pdbx_description
1 polymer ?
#
loop_
_entity_poly.entity_id
_entity_poly.type
_entity_poly.pdbx_seq_one_letter_code
_entity_poly.pdbx_strand_id
1 'polypeptide(L)'
;MARPHQRPRPSFRSPQGPQDACSPDHPRQRHARRRSFWRISTMPDNTPVPAPAADGRADNPFRAVAILLDGVRVALENSKRQDQAPRWVRVVRVREFRDDAIAKGVMKALDVLTLAVAYLQRFTLDANDLLIQGDAAKALVEVSAEFIKTATSKEFINSLELAVGQDPSPDSPIPDVANIIDKIVQIADKVPEPDDLKVIGASLYKLLGIEQSPLDEAKLGSTTESHVVLAHTGTLRLLQFGFDQNFKLQNFGKGASVSSLDINRLGARRLWEAGADKLPLKSIGKFGEAPDVETVWELDFSTDKAGSDVQDANAILEALGYVTPNVADRNLFSPEFTGRLRTFQQLNELPVSGKLDNATLNRLLHLDYDAKNLKRAKRFKADALPKGFDPLKAPA
;
A
#
# COMPACT_ATOMS: atom_id res chain seq x y z
N MET A 1 14.79 16.96 52.18
CA MET A 1 13.95 17.40 53.31
C MET A 1 14.47 18.74 53.82
N ALA A 2 13.55 19.62 54.24
CA ALA A 2 13.73 20.94 54.87
C ALA A 2 14.13 22.16 53.99
N ARG A 3 13.11 22.90 53.51
CA ARG A 3 13.11 24.39 53.50
C ARG A 3 12.53 24.86 54.86
N PRO A 4 12.78 26.09 55.35
CA PRO A 4 11.90 27.23 55.00
C PRO A 4 12.52 28.63 55.12
N HIS A 5 11.96 29.62 54.42
CA HIS A 5 11.51 30.89 55.02
C HIS A 5 10.60 31.65 54.05
N GLN A 6 9.60 32.33 54.61
CA GLN A 6 8.42 32.90 53.98
C GLN A 6 8.39 34.45 54.10
N ARG A 7 7.74 35.08 53.10
CA ARG A 7 6.92 36.33 53.11
C ARG A 7 7.61 37.71 53.15
N PRO A 8 6.92 38.83 52.80
CA PRO A 8 5.61 39.03 52.13
C PRO A 8 5.59 40.07 50.96
N ARG A 9 4.43 40.20 50.28
CA ARG A 9 4.05 41.27 49.32
C ARG A 9 3.63 42.58 50.04
N PRO A 10 3.52 43.70 49.30
CA PRO A 10 2.22 44.40 49.27
C PRO A 10 1.78 44.94 47.89
N SER A 11 0.47 45.08 47.77
CA SER A 11 -0.40 45.72 46.76
C SER A 11 -0.43 47.25 46.85
N PHE A 12 -0.84 47.98 45.78
CA PHE A 12 -1.75 49.16 45.75
C PHE A 12 -1.75 49.72 44.30
N ARG A 13 -2.84 49.65 43.51
CA ARG A 13 -4.06 50.52 43.39
C ARG A 13 -3.85 51.79 42.55
N SER A 14 -4.70 51.96 41.53
CA SER A 14 -4.82 53.04 40.53
C SER A 14 -5.29 54.40 41.08
N PRO A 15 -5.22 55.48 40.27
CA PRO A 15 -6.42 56.28 39.90
C PRO A 15 -6.42 56.71 38.41
N GLN A 16 -7.52 56.56 37.63
CA GLN A 16 -8.68 57.45 37.42
C GLN A 16 -8.42 58.77 36.63
N GLY A 17 -8.97 58.78 35.38
CA GLY A 17 -9.51 59.84 34.46
C GLY A 17 -9.24 61.36 34.61
N PRO A 18 -9.87 62.24 33.77
CA PRO A 18 -11.01 62.02 32.86
C PRO A 18 -10.95 62.69 31.44
N GLN A 19 -11.91 62.29 30.56
CA GLN A 19 -12.79 63.04 29.61
C GLN A 19 -12.30 64.35 28.93
N ASP A 20 -12.61 64.76 27.69
CA ASP A 20 -13.59 64.39 26.64
C ASP A 20 -13.26 65.12 25.32
N ALA A 21 -13.89 64.67 24.23
CA ALA A 21 -14.49 65.46 23.13
C ALA A 21 -13.94 65.38 21.67
N CYS A 22 -14.93 65.16 20.78
CA CYS A 22 -15.03 65.46 19.34
C CYS A 22 -14.54 64.43 18.29
N SER A 23 -15.49 63.59 17.87
CA SER A 23 -15.65 63.02 16.52
C SER A 23 -16.28 64.09 15.58
N PRO A 24 -16.24 64.01 14.22
CA PRO A 24 -16.95 62.95 13.49
C PRO A 24 -16.39 62.50 12.10
N ASP A 25 -17.06 61.49 11.54
CA ASP A 25 -17.24 61.14 10.12
C ASP A 25 -16.15 60.38 9.32
N HIS A 26 -16.25 59.04 9.29
CA HIS A 26 -16.74 58.24 8.13
C HIS A 26 -16.61 56.70 8.35
N PRO A 27 -17.34 55.84 7.61
CA PRO A 27 -18.18 54.82 8.22
C PRO A 27 -17.61 53.41 8.31
N ARG A 28 -18.11 52.66 9.31
CA ARG A 28 -18.03 51.20 9.39
C ARG A 28 -18.86 50.57 8.26
N GLN A 29 -18.22 49.78 7.41
CA GLN A 29 -18.89 48.66 6.76
C GLN A 29 -18.35 47.35 7.31
N ARG A 30 -19.18 46.72 8.15
CA ARG A 30 -19.13 45.28 8.39
C ARG A 30 -19.62 44.60 7.13
N HIS A 31 -18.76 43.88 6.42
CA HIS A 31 -19.20 42.83 5.50
C HIS A 31 -18.62 41.48 5.90
N ALA A 32 -19.53 40.68 6.46
CA ALA A 32 -19.63 39.24 6.43
C ALA A 32 -18.38 38.47 5.95
N ARG A 33 -17.68 37.85 6.91
CA ARG A 33 -16.91 36.63 6.66
C ARG A 33 -17.87 35.55 6.17
N ARG A 34 -18.05 35.44 4.85
CA ARG A 34 -18.59 34.23 4.24
C ARG A 34 -17.53 33.14 4.40
N ARG A 35 -17.71 32.30 5.42
CA ARG A 35 -17.14 30.96 5.49
C ARG A 35 -17.67 30.22 4.26
N SER A 36 -16.89 30.15 3.20
CA SER A 36 -17.16 29.26 2.08
C SER A 36 -16.92 27.84 2.56
N PHE A 37 -18.04 27.14 2.71
CA PHE A 37 -18.13 25.75 3.07
C PHE A 37 -17.21 24.90 2.20
N TRP A 38 -16.45 24.03 2.84
CA TRP A 38 -15.87 22.83 2.25
C TRP A 38 -16.96 22.08 1.50
N ARG A 39 -16.92 22.12 0.16
CA ARG A 39 -17.58 21.13 -0.67
C ARG A 39 -16.46 20.31 -1.29
N ILE A 40 -15.93 19.38 -0.50
CA ILE A 40 -15.28 18.21 -1.07
C ILE A 40 -16.36 17.61 -1.96
N SER A 41 -16.10 17.50 -3.26
CA SER A 41 -16.88 16.60 -4.12
C SER A 41 -16.50 15.18 -3.70
N THR A 42 -16.93 14.79 -2.50
CA THR A 42 -17.18 13.39 -2.22
C THR A 42 -18.29 13.05 -3.18
N MET A 43 -17.99 12.32 -4.26
CA MET A 43 -19.01 11.40 -4.72
C MET A 43 -19.40 10.61 -3.47
N PRO A 44 -20.67 10.58 -3.07
CA PRO A 44 -21.10 9.59 -2.12
C PRO A 44 -20.91 8.26 -2.83
N ASP A 45 -19.75 7.66 -2.66
CA ASP A 45 -19.63 6.22 -2.81
C ASP A 45 -20.35 5.64 -1.59
N ASN A 46 -21.69 5.76 -1.62
CA ASN A 46 -22.61 4.88 -0.93
C ASN A 46 -22.58 3.53 -1.65
N THR A 47 -21.39 3.01 -1.98
CA THR A 47 -21.23 1.57 -1.92
C THR A 47 -21.43 1.26 -0.45
N PRO A 48 -22.55 0.61 -0.08
CA PRO A 48 -22.68 0.12 1.27
C PRO A 48 -21.41 -0.68 1.53
N VAL A 49 -20.81 -0.55 2.74
CA VAL A 49 -20.09 -1.69 3.34
C VAL A 49 -20.93 -2.90 2.95
N PRO A 50 -20.41 -3.89 2.18
CA PRO A 50 -21.25 -4.95 1.69
C PRO A 50 -21.98 -5.48 2.91
N ALA A 51 -23.30 -5.20 2.96
CA ALA A 51 -24.15 -5.69 4.03
C ALA A 51 -23.82 -7.17 4.06
N PRO A 52 -23.47 -7.73 5.23
CA PRO A 52 -23.00 -9.10 5.27
C PRO A 52 -24.03 -9.89 4.50
N ALA A 53 -23.62 -10.44 3.34
CA ALA A 53 -24.51 -11.27 2.54
C ALA A 53 -25.21 -12.16 3.56
N ALA A 54 -26.53 -12.15 3.58
CA ALA A 54 -27.32 -12.90 4.52
C ALA A 54 -27.25 -14.39 4.14
N ASP A 55 -26.03 -14.92 4.05
CA ASP A 55 -25.70 -16.31 3.81
C ASP A 55 -25.73 -17.11 5.12
N GLY A 56 -26.03 -16.46 6.26
CA GLY A 56 -26.11 -17.12 7.56
C GLY A 56 -24.75 -17.59 8.10
N ARG A 57 -23.63 -17.15 7.51
CA ARG A 57 -22.27 -17.59 7.85
C ARG A 57 -21.55 -16.57 8.75
N ALA A 58 -22.14 -16.23 9.88
CA ALA A 58 -21.53 -15.30 10.85
C ALA A 58 -20.22 -15.85 11.49
N ASP A 59 -19.93 -17.15 11.28
CA ASP A 59 -18.86 -17.91 11.94
C ASP A 59 -17.76 -18.39 10.97
N ASN A 60 -17.40 -17.60 9.96
CA ASN A 60 -16.31 -17.90 9.02
C ASN A 60 -15.03 -17.11 9.38
N PRO A 61 -13.91 -17.76 9.73
CA PRO A 61 -12.71 -17.07 10.20
C PRO A 61 -12.00 -16.32 9.07
N PHE A 62 -12.13 -16.80 7.84
CA PHE A 62 -11.52 -16.18 6.67
C PHE A 62 -12.18 -14.83 6.34
N ARG A 63 -13.50 -14.73 6.56
CA ARG A 63 -14.22 -13.46 6.51
C ARG A 63 -13.78 -12.50 7.61
N ALA A 64 -13.53 -13.00 8.81
CA ALA A 64 -12.98 -12.21 9.91
C ALA A 64 -11.58 -11.64 9.56
N VAL A 65 -10.73 -12.41 8.88
CA VAL A 65 -9.44 -11.90 8.37
C VAL A 65 -9.62 -10.81 7.32
N ALA A 66 -10.58 -10.95 6.40
CA ALA A 66 -10.85 -9.89 5.43
C ALA A 66 -11.36 -8.60 6.08
N ILE A 67 -12.17 -8.70 7.13
CA ILE A 67 -12.62 -7.57 7.96
C ILE A 67 -11.44 -6.93 8.68
N LEU A 68 -10.53 -7.74 9.24
CA LEU A 68 -9.32 -7.25 9.89
C LEU A 68 -8.45 -6.45 8.92
N LEU A 69 -8.21 -6.98 7.72
CA LEU A 69 -7.43 -6.33 6.66
C LEU A 69 -8.08 -5.02 6.19
N ASP A 70 -9.40 -4.99 5.98
CA ASP A 70 -10.11 -3.76 5.64
C ASP A 70 -10.10 -2.76 6.81
N GLY A 71 -10.18 -3.24 8.05
CA GLY A 71 -10.00 -2.43 9.26
C GLY A 71 -8.62 -1.76 9.31
N VAL A 72 -7.54 -2.48 8.96
CA VAL A 72 -6.19 -1.90 8.84
C VAL A 72 -6.20 -0.74 7.85
N ARG A 73 -6.75 -0.98 6.65
CA ARG A 73 -6.85 0.03 5.59
C ARG A 73 -7.60 1.27 6.08
N VAL A 74 -8.82 1.07 6.58
CA VAL A 74 -9.68 2.14 7.10
C VAL A 74 -8.99 2.90 8.24
N ALA A 75 -8.30 2.21 9.15
CA ALA A 75 -7.57 2.86 10.24
C ALA A 75 -6.41 3.74 9.77
N LEU A 76 -5.72 3.33 8.70
CA LEU A 76 -4.63 4.09 8.07
C LEU A 76 -5.14 5.25 7.21
N GLU A 77 -6.29 5.10 6.56
CA GLU A 77 -6.95 6.13 5.75
C GLU A 77 -7.71 7.15 6.61
N ASN A 78 -8.13 6.77 7.82
CA ASN A 78 -8.93 7.62 8.69
C ASN A 78 -8.16 8.81 9.29
N SER A 79 -8.91 9.90 9.48
CA SER A 79 -8.49 11.12 10.15
C SER A 79 -9.33 11.35 11.39
N LYS A 80 -8.71 11.68 12.54
CA LYS A 80 -9.44 11.96 13.79
C LYS A 80 -10.20 13.28 13.75
N ARG A 81 -9.78 14.20 12.88
CA ARG A 81 -10.41 15.52 12.64
C ARG A 81 -10.50 15.75 11.14
N GLN A 82 -11.51 16.50 10.72
CA GLN A 82 -11.78 16.78 9.30
C GLN A 82 -10.67 17.59 8.61
N ASP A 83 -9.87 18.33 9.37
CA ASP A 83 -8.72 19.13 8.93
C ASP A 83 -7.38 18.38 9.02
N GLN A 84 -7.38 17.13 9.48
CA GLN A 84 -6.17 16.34 9.68
C GLN A 84 -5.88 15.45 8.48
N ALA A 85 -4.62 15.39 8.06
CA ALA A 85 -4.17 14.41 7.08
C ALA A 85 -4.46 12.96 7.54
N PRO A 86 -4.73 12.04 6.60
CA PRO A 86 -4.88 10.62 6.87
C PRO A 86 -3.76 10.08 7.75
N ARG A 87 -4.04 9.06 8.54
CA ARG A 87 -3.05 8.50 9.47
C ARG A 87 -1.78 8.06 8.76
N TRP A 88 -1.86 7.42 7.60
CA TRP A 88 -0.67 6.97 6.88
C TRP A 88 0.26 8.14 6.52
N VAL A 89 -0.27 9.29 6.08
CA VAL A 89 0.52 10.50 5.80
C VAL A 89 1.25 10.95 7.07
N ARG A 90 0.53 11.01 8.20
CA ARG A 90 1.09 11.40 9.49
C ARG A 90 2.16 10.44 9.98
N VAL A 91 1.98 9.14 9.75
CA VAL A 91 2.96 8.11 10.09
C VAL A 91 4.22 8.30 9.24
N VAL A 92 4.09 8.53 7.94
CA VAL A 92 5.23 8.76 7.03
C VAL A 92 6.08 9.99 7.42
N ARG A 93 5.53 10.95 8.18
CA ARG A 93 6.31 12.07 8.75
C ARG A 93 7.37 11.63 9.76
N VAL A 94 7.22 10.46 10.40
CA VAL A 94 8.23 10.01 11.38
C VAL A 94 9.60 9.74 10.74
N ARG A 95 9.67 9.61 9.41
CA ARG A 95 10.92 9.41 8.65
C ARG A 95 11.93 10.55 8.85
N GLU A 96 11.45 11.76 9.15
CA GLU A 96 12.32 12.91 9.45
C GLU A 96 13.06 12.73 10.77
N PHE A 97 12.55 11.86 11.65
CA PHE A 97 13.11 11.53 12.95
C PHE A 97 13.70 10.13 12.99
N ARG A 98 14.15 9.56 11.85
CA ARG A 98 14.61 8.16 11.74
C ARG A 98 15.68 7.73 12.75
N ASP A 99 16.40 8.67 13.34
CA ASP A 99 17.41 8.40 14.36
C ASP A 99 16.84 8.22 15.78
N ASP A 100 15.62 8.73 16.02
CA ASP A 100 14.88 8.62 17.27
C ASP A 100 14.36 7.19 17.52
N ALA A 101 14.35 6.77 18.79
CA ALA A 101 13.96 5.43 19.19
C ALA A 101 12.49 5.11 18.88
N ILE A 102 11.60 6.09 19.01
CA ILE A 102 10.16 5.94 18.74
C ILE A 102 9.94 5.80 17.23
N ALA A 103 10.59 6.65 16.43
CA ALA A 103 10.52 6.57 14.97
C ALA A 103 11.03 5.21 14.45
N LYS A 104 12.17 4.73 14.96
CA LYS A 104 12.68 3.38 14.66
C LYS A 104 11.68 2.29 15.04
N GLY A 105 11.03 2.42 16.20
CA GLY A 105 9.98 1.51 16.65
C GLY A 105 8.79 1.45 15.68
N VAL A 106 8.30 2.60 15.23
CA VAL A 106 7.19 2.70 14.27
C VAL A 106 7.57 2.12 12.91
N MET A 107 8.74 2.49 12.38
CA MET A 107 9.21 1.97 11.08
C MET A 107 9.41 0.46 11.11
N LYS A 108 9.93 -0.09 12.21
CA LYS A 108 10.08 -1.54 12.40
C LYS A 108 8.71 -2.23 12.53
N ALA A 109 7.75 -1.64 13.23
CA ALA A 109 6.40 -2.18 13.32
C ALA A 109 5.74 -2.29 11.94
N LEU A 110 5.91 -1.28 11.09
CA LEU A 110 5.37 -1.31 9.73
C LEU A 110 6.05 -2.32 8.82
N ASP A 111 7.36 -2.53 8.98
CA ASP A 111 8.09 -3.60 8.28
C ASP A 111 7.53 -4.98 8.65
N VAL A 112 7.29 -5.22 9.95
CA VAL A 112 6.64 -6.45 10.44
C VAL A 112 5.22 -6.60 9.90
N LEU A 113 4.42 -5.54 9.90
CA LEU A 113 3.05 -5.54 9.37
C LEU A 113 3.04 -5.88 7.87
N THR A 114 3.93 -5.24 7.10
CA THR A 114 4.06 -5.46 5.66
C THR A 114 4.48 -6.88 5.36
N LEU A 115 5.43 -7.43 6.12
CA LEU A 115 5.86 -8.82 6.01
C LEU A 115 4.73 -9.80 6.30
N ALA A 116 3.95 -9.57 7.37
CA ALA A 116 2.81 -10.41 7.71
C ALA A 116 1.73 -10.38 6.61
N VAL A 117 1.43 -9.21 6.06
CA VAL A 117 0.49 -9.07 4.93
C VAL A 117 1.01 -9.79 3.68
N ALA A 118 2.31 -9.78 3.41
CA ALA A 118 2.89 -10.56 2.32
C ALA A 118 2.75 -12.08 2.53
N TYR A 119 2.86 -12.56 3.76
CA TYR A 119 2.57 -13.96 4.09
C TYR A 119 1.09 -14.29 3.87
N LEU A 120 0.17 -13.43 4.33
CA LEU A 120 -1.26 -13.61 4.10
C LEU A 120 -1.58 -13.67 2.60
N GLN A 121 -0.98 -12.79 1.78
CA GLN A 121 -1.09 -12.85 0.32
C GLN A 121 -0.63 -14.19 -0.22
N ARG A 122 0.57 -14.66 0.19
CA ARG A 122 1.09 -15.97 -0.22
C ARG A 122 0.11 -17.10 0.10
N PHE A 123 -0.38 -17.14 1.33
CA PHE A 123 -1.23 -18.23 1.80
C PHE A 123 -2.62 -18.20 1.14
N THR A 124 -3.19 -17.02 0.88
CA THR A 124 -4.43 -16.90 0.08
C THR A 124 -4.25 -17.45 -1.33
N LEU A 125 -3.10 -17.16 -1.97
CA LEU A 125 -2.79 -17.68 -3.30
C LEU A 125 -2.61 -19.21 -3.28
N ASP A 126 -1.91 -19.74 -2.27
CA ASP A 126 -1.71 -21.19 -2.11
C ASP A 126 -3.04 -21.92 -1.89
N ALA A 127 -3.90 -21.39 -1.02
CA ALA A 127 -5.22 -21.95 -0.79
C ALA A 127 -6.07 -21.97 -2.08
N ASN A 128 -6.00 -20.91 -2.89
CA ASN A 128 -6.73 -20.83 -4.16
C ASN A 128 -6.23 -21.88 -5.17
N ASP A 129 -4.92 -22.05 -5.29
CA ASP A 129 -4.34 -23.06 -6.18
C ASP A 129 -4.70 -24.49 -5.75
N LEU A 130 -4.75 -24.75 -4.44
CA LEU A 130 -5.08 -26.06 -3.87
C LEU A 130 -6.57 -26.39 -4.03
N LEU A 131 -7.47 -25.41 -3.88
CA LEU A 131 -8.90 -25.58 -4.13
C LEU A 131 -9.19 -25.99 -5.58
N ILE A 132 -8.43 -25.46 -6.54
CA ILE A 132 -8.57 -25.80 -7.96
C ILE A 132 -8.06 -27.23 -8.25
N GLN A 133 -7.07 -27.71 -7.50
CA GLN A 133 -6.43 -29.02 -7.75
C GLN A 133 -7.23 -30.23 -7.24
N GLY A 134 -8.31 -30.04 -6.49
CA GLY A 134 -9.31 -31.08 -6.16
C GLY A 134 -8.89 -32.20 -5.18
N ASP A 135 -7.60 -32.56 -5.13
CA ASP A 135 -7.07 -33.70 -4.33
C ASP A 135 -6.11 -33.25 -3.21
N ALA A 136 -6.17 -31.98 -2.82
CA ALA A 136 -5.19 -31.39 -1.90
C ALA A 136 -5.75 -31.03 -0.52
N ALA A 137 -6.79 -31.75 -0.06
CA ALA A 137 -7.51 -31.42 1.18
C ALA A 137 -6.58 -31.26 2.41
N LYS A 138 -5.60 -32.17 2.58
CA LYS A 138 -4.63 -32.07 3.68
C LYS A 138 -3.75 -30.83 3.57
N ALA A 139 -3.19 -30.57 2.38
CA ALA A 139 -2.35 -29.39 2.15
C ALA A 139 -3.15 -28.10 2.33
N LEU A 140 -4.44 -28.10 1.96
CA LEU A 140 -5.32 -26.96 2.16
C LEU A 140 -5.58 -26.69 3.65
N VAL A 141 -5.76 -27.74 4.46
CA VAL A 141 -5.85 -27.59 5.93
C VAL A 141 -4.55 -27.04 6.50
N GLU A 142 -3.39 -27.52 6.07
CA GLU A 142 -2.08 -27.01 6.52
C GLU A 142 -1.88 -25.53 6.16
N VAL A 143 -2.17 -25.13 4.91
CA VAL A 143 -2.10 -23.73 4.47
C VAL A 143 -3.11 -22.86 5.23
N SER A 144 -4.30 -23.38 5.52
CA SER A 144 -5.31 -22.69 6.31
C SER A 144 -4.80 -22.44 7.74
N ALA A 145 -4.20 -23.43 8.38
CA ALA A 145 -3.63 -23.28 9.71
C ALA A 145 -2.49 -22.24 9.73
N GLU A 146 -1.61 -22.23 8.72
CA GLU A 146 -0.55 -21.21 8.60
C GLU A 146 -1.09 -19.80 8.35
N PHE A 147 -2.15 -19.68 7.54
CA PHE A 147 -2.87 -18.43 7.29
C PHE A 147 -3.43 -17.85 8.59
N ILE A 148 -4.19 -18.66 9.34
CA ILE A 148 -4.80 -18.28 10.62
C ILE A 148 -3.71 -17.92 11.63
N LYS A 149 -2.69 -18.76 11.79
CA LYS A 149 -1.56 -18.50 12.69
C LYS A 149 -0.87 -17.16 12.42
N THR A 150 -0.73 -16.80 11.15
CA THR A 150 -0.14 -15.51 10.77
C THR A 150 -1.04 -14.35 11.13
N ALA A 151 -2.34 -14.46 10.82
CA ALA A 151 -3.36 -13.45 11.14
C ALA A 151 -3.58 -13.26 12.65
N THR A 152 -3.25 -14.25 13.49
CA THR A 152 -3.35 -14.17 14.95
C THR A 152 -2.01 -14.08 15.66
N SER A 153 -0.91 -13.88 14.93
CA SER A 153 0.42 -13.80 15.55
C SER A 153 0.56 -12.55 16.41
N LYS A 154 1.27 -12.66 17.54
CA LYS A 154 1.49 -11.52 18.44
C LYS A 154 2.23 -10.39 17.72
N GLU A 155 3.16 -10.73 16.85
CA GLU A 155 3.93 -9.78 16.05
C GLU A 155 3.02 -9.00 15.09
N PHE A 156 2.07 -9.68 14.44
CA PHE A 156 1.08 -9.04 13.58
C PHE A 156 0.11 -8.16 14.39
N ILE A 157 -0.39 -8.64 15.52
CA ILE A 157 -1.30 -7.88 16.37
C ILE A 157 -0.60 -6.65 16.94
N ASN A 158 0.60 -6.78 17.50
CA ASN A 158 1.34 -5.65 18.05
C ASN A 158 1.70 -4.63 16.96
N SER A 159 2.09 -5.08 15.76
CA SER A 159 2.38 -4.17 14.65
C SER A 159 1.14 -3.47 14.14
N LEU A 160 -0.01 -4.16 14.14
CA LEU A 160 -1.31 -3.57 13.86
C LEU A 160 -1.67 -2.49 14.88
N GLU A 161 -1.63 -2.81 16.18
CA GLU A 161 -1.92 -1.89 17.29
C GLU A 161 -1.05 -0.63 17.22
N LEU A 162 0.23 -0.79 16.91
CA LEU A 162 1.16 0.32 16.72
C LEU A 162 0.82 1.15 15.46
N ALA A 163 0.54 0.51 14.33
CA ALA A 163 0.17 1.18 13.09
C ALA A 163 -1.16 1.96 13.20
N VAL A 164 -2.09 1.44 14.00
CA VAL A 164 -3.41 2.04 14.24
C VAL A 164 -3.51 2.86 15.53
N GLY A 165 -2.41 2.97 16.28
CA GLY A 165 -2.21 3.86 17.44
C GLY A 165 -3.40 3.90 18.41
N GLN A 166 -3.82 2.74 18.92
CA GLN A 166 -4.98 2.56 19.81
C GLN A 166 -4.57 1.98 21.18
N ASP A 167 -5.12 2.58 22.24
CA ASP A 167 -5.69 1.86 23.40
C ASP A 167 -7.19 1.64 23.07
N PRO A 168 -7.81 0.50 23.43
CA PRO A 168 -9.14 0.12 22.95
C PRO A 168 -10.23 1.15 23.26
N SER A 169 -10.74 1.83 22.23
CA SER A 169 -11.93 2.70 22.29
C SER A 169 -13.10 2.11 21.50
N PRO A 170 -14.36 2.26 21.94
CA PRO A 170 -15.55 1.87 21.16
C PRO A 170 -15.68 2.61 19.82
N ASP A 171 -14.95 3.72 19.63
CA ASP A 171 -14.84 4.46 18.36
C ASP A 171 -13.60 4.05 17.54
N SER A 172 -12.99 2.91 17.85
CA SER A 172 -11.86 2.37 17.10
C SER A 172 -12.27 2.04 15.66
N PRO A 173 -11.47 2.45 14.65
CA PRO A 173 -11.77 2.19 13.25
C PRO A 173 -11.64 0.71 12.86
N ILE A 174 -11.13 -0.14 13.76
CA ILE A 174 -11.16 -1.59 13.60
C ILE A 174 -12.23 -2.11 14.57
N PRO A 175 -13.23 -2.89 14.10
CA PRO A 175 -14.14 -3.60 15.00
C PRO A 175 -13.31 -4.44 15.98
N ASP A 176 -13.72 -4.50 17.24
CA ASP A 176 -13.00 -5.14 18.36
C ASP A 176 -12.07 -6.28 17.92
N VAL A 177 -10.78 -5.93 17.77
CA VAL A 177 -9.76 -6.80 17.19
C VAL A 177 -9.65 -8.09 18.00
N ALA A 178 -9.82 -8.01 19.32
CA ALA A 178 -9.83 -9.18 20.19
C ALA A 178 -10.99 -10.12 19.84
N ASN A 179 -12.20 -9.58 19.67
CA ASN A 179 -13.37 -10.37 19.25
C ASN A 179 -13.20 -10.98 17.83
N ILE A 180 -12.54 -10.29 16.90
CA ILE A 180 -12.23 -10.84 15.57
C ILE A 180 -11.20 -11.97 15.68
N ILE A 181 -10.15 -11.79 16.49
CA ILE A 181 -9.12 -12.80 16.73
C ILE A 181 -9.71 -14.03 17.40
N ASP A 182 -10.56 -13.88 18.41
CA ASP A 182 -11.22 -14.99 19.09
C ASP A 182 -12.04 -15.83 18.11
N LYS A 183 -12.75 -15.17 17.18
CA LYS A 183 -13.47 -15.84 16.10
C LYS A 183 -12.55 -16.56 15.11
N ILE A 184 -11.36 -16.02 14.84
CA ILE A 184 -10.37 -16.67 13.97
C ILE A 184 -9.82 -17.94 14.65
N VAL A 185 -9.50 -17.85 15.95
CA VAL A 185 -8.92 -18.96 16.74
C VAL A 185 -9.90 -20.11 16.95
N GLN A 186 -11.19 -19.83 17.20
CA GLN A 186 -12.20 -20.84 17.56
C GLN A 186 -12.45 -21.92 16.47
N ILE A 187 -11.94 -21.71 15.27
CA ILE A 187 -12.30 -22.49 14.07
C ILE A 187 -11.12 -22.64 13.11
N ALA A 188 -9.89 -22.64 13.65
CA ALA A 188 -8.62 -22.75 12.91
C ALA A 188 -8.51 -24.02 12.02
N ASP A 189 -9.32 -25.05 12.29
CA ASP A 189 -9.35 -26.30 11.50
C ASP A 189 -10.29 -26.25 10.28
N LYS A 190 -10.94 -25.10 10.01
CA LYS A 190 -11.82 -24.95 8.84
C LYS A 190 -11.04 -24.71 7.56
N VAL A 191 -11.53 -25.31 6.48
CA VAL A 191 -11.07 -25.09 5.11
C VAL A 191 -11.79 -23.87 4.51
N PRO A 192 -11.08 -22.92 3.85
CA PRO A 192 -11.70 -21.77 3.21
C PRO A 192 -12.49 -22.18 1.97
N GLU A 193 -13.62 -21.53 1.74
CA GLU A 193 -14.33 -21.64 0.47
C GLU A 193 -13.74 -20.67 -0.58
N PRO A 194 -13.95 -20.90 -1.87
CA PRO A 194 -13.48 -20.00 -2.92
C PRO A 194 -13.91 -18.55 -2.74
N ASP A 195 -15.13 -18.31 -2.26
CA ASP A 195 -15.65 -16.96 -2.05
C ASP A 195 -14.96 -16.25 -0.86
N ASP A 196 -14.51 -16.99 0.15
CA ASP A 196 -13.75 -16.41 1.26
C ASP A 196 -12.41 -15.87 0.78
N LEU A 197 -11.72 -16.64 -0.06
CA LEU A 197 -10.43 -16.24 -0.64
C LEU A 197 -10.58 -15.04 -1.56
N LYS A 198 -11.69 -14.93 -2.31
CA LYS A 198 -11.98 -13.74 -3.13
C LYS A 198 -12.13 -12.49 -2.26
N VAL A 199 -12.83 -12.59 -1.13
CA VAL A 199 -13.04 -11.44 -0.23
C VAL A 199 -11.73 -11.03 0.45
N ILE A 200 -10.96 -12.00 0.96
CA ILE A 200 -9.61 -11.73 1.50
C ILE A 200 -8.73 -11.09 0.43
N GLY A 201 -8.71 -11.66 -0.77
CA GLY A 201 -7.86 -11.20 -1.86
C GLY A 201 -8.19 -9.77 -2.30
N ALA A 202 -9.47 -9.38 -2.30
CA ALA A 202 -9.88 -8.00 -2.54
C ALA A 202 -9.38 -7.05 -1.42
N SER A 203 -9.46 -7.45 -0.15
CA SER A 203 -8.92 -6.65 0.96
C SER A 203 -7.39 -6.50 0.87
N LEU A 204 -6.67 -7.58 0.50
CA LEU A 204 -5.23 -7.53 0.28
C LEU A 204 -4.85 -6.63 -0.90
N TYR A 205 -5.62 -6.69 -2.00
CA TYR A 205 -5.41 -5.80 -3.14
C TYR A 205 -5.50 -4.33 -2.73
N LYS A 206 -6.49 -3.96 -1.91
CA LYS A 206 -6.63 -2.58 -1.42
C LYS A 206 -5.47 -2.11 -0.53
N LEU A 207 -4.68 -3.01 0.05
CA LEU A 207 -3.50 -2.67 0.84
C LEU A 207 -2.21 -2.63 0.00
N LEU A 208 -2.14 -3.41 -1.08
CA LEU A 208 -0.90 -3.69 -1.82
C LEU A 208 -0.88 -3.19 -3.27
N GLY A 209 -2.04 -2.98 -3.89
CA GLY A 209 -2.16 -2.61 -5.30
C GLY A 209 -1.46 -1.30 -5.62
N ILE A 210 -0.86 -1.21 -6.80
CA ILE A 210 -0.24 0.03 -7.28
C ILE A 210 -1.07 0.58 -8.43
N GLU A 211 -1.38 1.87 -8.38
CA GLU A 211 -1.96 2.54 -9.53
C GLU A 211 -1.09 3.71 -9.95
N GLN A 212 -0.65 3.66 -11.20
CA GLN A 212 0.01 4.77 -11.87
C GLN A 212 -0.98 5.46 -12.80
N SER A 213 -0.88 6.79 -12.93
CA SER A 213 -1.61 7.56 -13.93
C SER A 213 -1.25 7.08 -15.36
N PRO A 214 -1.93 7.54 -16.41
CA PRO A 214 -1.42 7.36 -17.77
C PRO A 214 -0.02 7.99 -17.93
N LEU A 215 0.77 7.49 -18.88
CA LEU A 215 2.05 8.12 -19.23
C LEU A 215 1.77 9.49 -19.85
N ASP A 216 2.39 10.52 -19.28
CA ASP A 216 2.34 11.88 -19.81
C ASP A 216 3.53 12.09 -20.75
N GLU A 217 3.31 11.91 -22.05
CA GLU A 217 4.37 11.99 -23.06
C GLU A 217 5.06 13.37 -23.09
N ALA A 218 4.36 14.44 -22.69
CA ALA A 218 4.92 15.78 -22.62
C ALA A 218 5.96 15.94 -21.49
N LYS A 219 5.98 15.01 -20.52
CA LYS A 219 6.93 15.01 -19.39
C LYS A 219 8.08 14.02 -19.56
N LEU A 220 8.19 13.37 -20.72
CA LEU A 220 9.34 12.50 -21.01
C LEU A 220 10.65 13.30 -20.91
N GLY A 221 11.63 12.74 -20.20
CA GLY A 221 12.90 13.40 -19.90
C GLY A 221 12.88 14.32 -18.68
N SER A 222 11.74 14.44 -17.97
CA SER A 222 11.72 15.13 -16.68
C SER A 222 12.61 14.42 -15.66
N THR A 223 13.48 15.18 -14.99
CA THR A 223 14.35 14.67 -13.92
C THR A 223 13.55 14.13 -12.73
N THR A 224 12.34 14.65 -12.53
CA THR A 224 11.49 14.32 -11.40
C THR A 224 10.08 14.05 -11.88
N GLU A 225 9.43 13.06 -11.28
CA GLU A 225 8.05 12.72 -11.61
C GLU A 225 7.18 12.51 -10.37
N SER A 226 5.87 12.58 -10.61
CA SER A 226 4.83 12.24 -9.66
C SER A 226 3.67 11.65 -10.44
N HIS A 227 3.57 10.32 -10.44
CA HIS A 227 2.63 9.58 -11.30
C HIS A 227 1.89 8.45 -10.58
N VAL A 228 2.25 8.15 -9.33
CA VAL A 228 1.49 7.22 -8.49
C VAL A 228 0.20 7.91 -8.06
N VAL A 229 -0.94 7.26 -8.28
CA VAL A 229 -2.25 7.75 -7.85
C VAL A 229 -2.47 7.33 -6.41
N LEU A 230 -2.23 8.26 -5.47
CA LEU A 230 -2.29 8.00 -4.02
C LEU A 230 -3.65 7.45 -3.60
N ALA A 231 -4.74 7.95 -4.19
CA ALA A 231 -6.10 7.54 -3.82
C ALA A 231 -6.42 6.08 -4.18
N HIS A 232 -5.71 5.50 -5.16
CA HIS A 232 -6.00 4.15 -5.68
C HIS A 232 -4.86 3.16 -5.41
N THR A 233 -3.73 3.65 -4.88
CA THR A 233 -2.60 2.81 -4.48
C THR A 233 -2.77 2.39 -3.03
N GLY A 234 -2.54 1.11 -2.76
CA GLY A 234 -2.73 0.52 -1.46
C GLY A 234 -1.84 1.14 -0.39
N THR A 235 -2.43 1.37 0.77
CA THR A 235 -1.82 2.21 1.80
C THR A 235 -0.53 1.63 2.39
N LEU A 236 -0.36 0.31 2.44
CA LEU A 236 0.91 -0.30 2.86
C LEU A 236 2.00 -0.10 1.80
N ARG A 237 1.63 -0.09 0.53
CA ARG A 237 2.55 0.21 -0.57
C ARG A 237 3.00 1.68 -0.53
N LEU A 238 2.10 2.60 -0.21
CA LEU A 238 2.44 4.02 0.03
C LEU A 238 3.37 4.21 1.23
N LEU A 239 3.11 3.51 2.35
CA LEU A 239 3.97 3.53 3.53
C LEU A 239 5.37 2.99 3.21
N GLN A 240 5.44 1.89 2.45
CA GLN A 240 6.70 1.32 2.00
C GLN A 240 7.52 2.31 1.16
N PHE A 241 6.89 3.04 0.22
CA PHE A 241 7.55 4.12 -0.51
C PHE A 241 7.96 5.28 0.39
N GLY A 242 7.09 5.68 1.33
CA GLY A 242 7.35 6.75 2.31
C GLY A 242 8.55 6.48 3.21
N PHE A 243 8.82 5.22 3.52
CA PHE A 243 9.95 4.81 4.36
C PHE A 243 11.16 4.28 3.58
N ASP A 244 11.09 4.18 2.25
CA ASP A 244 12.13 3.55 1.42
C ASP A 244 12.49 2.15 1.93
N GLN A 245 11.47 1.37 2.29
CA GLN A 245 11.60 0.01 2.81
C GLN A 245 11.41 -1.02 1.69
N ASN A 246 11.89 -2.24 1.91
CA ASN A 246 11.63 -3.34 0.98
C ASN A 246 10.24 -3.93 1.21
N PHE A 247 9.60 -4.40 0.14
CA PHE A 247 8.43 -5.26 0.21
C PHE A 247 8.84 -6.69 -0.12
N LYS A 248 8.61 -7.63 0.81
CA LYS A 248 8.95 -9.03 0.56
C LYS A 248 7.88 -9.71 -0.28
N LEU A 249 8.10 -9.80 -1.59
CA LEU A 249 7.25 -10.60 -2.47
C LEU A 249 7.52 -12.07 -2.22
N GLN A 250 6.46 -12.82 -1.95
CA GLN A 250 6.55 -14.24 -1.68
C GLN A 250 5.88 -15.06 -2.77
N ASN A 251 6.31 -16.31 -2.85
CA ASN A 251 5.57 -17.39 -3.48
C ASN A 251 5.46 -17.33 -5.01
N PHE A 252 6.56 -17.75 -5.65
CA PHE A 252 6.65 -17.92 -7.10
C PHE A 252 6.13 -19.28 -7.61
N GLY A 253 5.43 -20.03 -6.74
CA GLY A 253 4.86 -21.34 -7.04
C GLY A 253 5.88 -22.50 -7.02
N LYS A 254 5.37 -23.73 -7.09
CA LYS A 254 6.19 -24.96 -7.04
C LYS A 254 7.24 -24.97 -8.16
N GLY A 255 8.49 -25.25 -7.78
CA GLY A 255 9.64 -25.37 -8.69
C GLY A 255 10.26 -24.04 -9.13
N ALA A 256 9.85 -22.91 -8.55
CA ALA A 256 10.56 -21.64 -8.72
C ALA A 256 11.97 -21.70 -8.12
N SER A 257 12.89 -20.88 -8.66
CA SER A 257 14.29 -20.85 -8.21
C SER A 257 14.46 -20.27 -6.80
N VAL A 258 13.51 -19.43 -6.36
CA VAL A 258 13.47 -18.82 -5.04
C VAL A 258 12.04 -18.83 -4.50
N SER A 259 11.89 -18.80 -3.17
CA SER A 259 10.58 -18.76 -2.50
C SER A 259 10.11 -17.35 -2.14
N SER A 260 11.02 -16.37 -2.13
CA SER A 260 10.72 -14.95 -1.88
C SER A 260 11.80 -14.04 -2.46
N LEU A 261 11.44 -12.79 -2.74
CA LEU A 261 12.34 -11.70 -3.15
C LEU A 261 12.02 -10.44 -2.36
N ASP A 262 13.05 -9.68 -2.00
CA ASP A 262 12.89 -8.33 -1.48
C ASP A 262 12.78 -7.37 -2.66
N ILE A 263 11.63 -6.72 -2.78
CA ILE A 263 11.32 -5.75 -3.84
C ILE A 263 11.54 -4.37 -3.26
N ASN A 264 12.48 -3.61 -3.83
CA ASN A 264 12.86 -2.32 -3.28
C ASN A 264 11.93 -1.21 -3.74
N ARG A 265 12.01 -0.81 -5.03
CA ARG A 265 11.33 0.41 -5.52
C ARG A 265 10.44 0.17 -6.73
N LEU A 266 10.26 -1.08 -7.15
CA LEU A 266 9.38 -1.42 -8.28
C LEU A 266 8.00 -0.76 -8.17
N GLY A 267 7.62 -0.01 -9.20
CA GLY A 267 6.34 0.68 -9.31
C GLY A 267 6.31 2.08 -8.68
N ALA A 268 7.31 2.46 -7.89
CA ALA A 268 7.40 3.80 -7.33
C ALA A 268 7.84 4.84 -8.37
N ARG A 269 8.59 4.41 -9.41
CA ARG A 269 9.02 5.20 -10.56
C ARG A 269 8.33 4.71 -11.83
N ARG A 270 8.06 5.59 -12.79
CA ARG A 270 7.58 5.27 -14.12
C ARG A 270 8.75 4.73 -14.93
N LEU A 271 8.47 3.64 -15.60
CA LEU A 271 9.44 2.95 -16.41
C LEU A 271 8.90 2.80 -17.85
N TRP A 272 9.76 3.04 -18.82
CA TRP A 272 9.52 2.77 -20.23
C TRP A 272 10.84 2.32 -20.88
N GLU A 273 10.76 1.70 -22.05
CA GLU A 273 11.93 1.27 -22.81
C GLU A 273 12.74 2.50 -23.23
N ALA A 274 13.83 2.76 -22.53
CA ALA A 274 14.77 3.86 -22.78
C ALA A 274 16.08 3.63 -22.03
N GLY A 275 17.11 4.38 -22.42
CA GLY A 275 18.35 4.48 -21.65
C GLY A 275 18.11 5.05 -20.24
N ALA A 276 18.96 4.66 -19.28
CA ALA A 276 18.83 5.11 -17.88
C ALA A 276 18.86 6.64 -17.74
N ASP A 277 19.57 7.35 -18.63
CA ASP A 277 19.65 8.80 -18.68
C ASP A 277 18.35 9.49 -19.10
N LYS A 278 17.40 8.74 -19.65
CA LYS A 278 16.08 9.24 -20.07
C LYS A 278 14.98 8.97 -19.05
N LEU A 279 15.22 8.05 -18.12
CA LEU A 279 14.28 7.74 -17.06
C LEU A 279 14.36 8.81 -15.95
N PRO A 280 13.28 9.03 -15.19
CA PRO A 280 13.28 10.03 -14.12
C PRO A 280 14.31 9.67 -13.05
N LEU A 281 15.06 10.66 -12.56
CA LEU A 281 16.03 10.45 -11.50
C LEU A 281 15.37 10.45 -10.12
N LYS A 282 14.19 11.05 -9.97
CA LYS A 282 13.45 11.11 -8.72
C LYS A 282 11.98 10.79 -8.90
N SER A 283 11.45 9.95 -8.00
CA SER A 283 10.01 9.79 -7.82
C SER A 283 9.55 10.54 -6.57
N ILE A 284 8.54 11.38 -6.71
CA ILE A 284 7.97 12.16 -5.61
C ILE A 284 6.48 11.86 -5.45
N GLY A 285 6.09 11.58 -4.22
CA GLY A 285 4.69 11.53 -3.81
C GLY A 285 4.31 12.80 -3.10
N LYS A 286 3.20 13.42 -3.53
CA LYS A 286 2.67 14.64 -2.92
C LYS A 286 1.26 14.39 -2.43
N PHE A 287 1.01 14.76 -1.18
CA PHE A 287 -0.31 14.74 -0.57
C PHE A 287 -0.80 16.17 -0.34
N GLY A 288 -2.10 16.40 -0.55
CA GLY A 288 -2.73 17.72 -0.40
C GLY A 288 -2.81 18.50 -1.70
N GLU A 289 -3.48 19.65 -1.63
CA GLU A 289 -3.64 20.60 -2.74
C GLU A 289 -2.98 21.93 -2.37
N ALA A 290 -2.59 22.71 -3.38
CA ALA A 290 -1.96 24.01 -3.14
C ALA A 290 -2.89 24.94 -2.32
N PRO A 291 -2.38 25.67 -1.31
CA PRO A 291 -0.97 25.82 -0.95
C PRO A 291 -0.40 24.74 0.00
N ASP A 292 -1.25 23.88 0.56
CA ASP A 292 -0.92 22.92 1.62
C ASP A 292 -0.49 21.55 1.06
N VAL A 293 0.57 21.55 0.25
CA VAL A 293 1.13 20.32 -0.35
C VAL A 293 2.30 19.80 0.48
N GLU A 294 2.24 18.52 0.86
CA GLU A 294 3.28 17.81 1.59
C GLU A 294 3.92 16.74 0.71
N THR A 295 5.25 16.67 0.71
CA THR A 295 5.97 15.52 0.13
C THR A 295 5.86 14.33 1.08
N VAL A 296 5.24 13.24 0.65
CA VAL A 296 5.12 12.00 1.41
C VAL A 296 6.23 11.00 1.09
N TRP A 297 6.82 11.05 -0.11
CA TRP A 297 8.08 10.36 -0.38
C TRP A 297 8.90 11.12 -1.41
N GLU A 298 10.21 10.93 -1.34
CA GLU A 298 11.16 11.30 -2.40
C GLU A 298 12.15 10.15 -2.50
N LEU A 299 12.09 9.41 -3.61
CA LEU A 299 12.98 8.29 -3.90
C LEU A 299 13.95 8.68 -4.99
N ASP A 300 15.25 8.60 -4.68
CA ASP A 300 16.33 9.02 -5.57
C ASP A 300 16.98 7.83 -6.28
N PHE A 301 16.90 7.82 -7.62
CA PHE A 301 17.45 6.82 -8.52
C PHE A 301 18.72 7.32 -9.23
N SER A 302 19.28 8.46 -8.85
CA SER A 302 20.52 9.00 -9.44
C SER A 302 21.81 8.41 -8.85
N THR A 303 21.71 7.66 -7.75
CA THR A 303 22.84 7.11 -6.99
C THR A 303 23.03 5.61 -7.27
N ASP A 304 23.48 4.86 -6.26
CA ASP A 304 23.51 3.40 -6.19
C ASP A 304 22.17 2.71 -6.46
N LYS A 305 21.05 3.45 -6.46
CA LYS A 305 19.70 2.95 -6.75
C LYS A 305 19.27 3.10 -8.21
N ALA A 306 20.17 3.54 -9.09
CA ALA A 306 19.89 3.64 -10.52
C ALA A 306 19.46 2.28 -11.09
N GLY A 307 18.23 2.22 -11.60
CA GLY A 307 17.68 1.01 -12.24
C GLY A 307 17.30 -0.11 -11.27
N SER A 308 17.32 0.12 -9.95
CA SER A 308 16.97 -0.92 -8.97
C SER A 308 15.54 -1.45 -9.13
N ASP A 309 14.62 -0.61 -9.60
CA ASP A 309 13.24 -0.98 -9.93
C ASP A 309 13.13 -1.85 -11.19
N VAL A 310 13.97 -1.61 -12.20
CA VAL A 310 14.09 -2.50 -13.37
C VAL A 310 14.71 -3.84 -12.95
N GLN A 311 15.71 -3.80 -12.06
CA GLN A 311 16.32 -4.98 -11.49
C GLN A 311 15.31 -5.81 -10.70
N ASP A 312 14.49 -5.18 -9.86
CA ASP A 312 13.40 -5.83 -9.12
C ASP A 312 12.48 -6.59 -10.09
N ALA A 313 12.03 -5.94 -11.17
CA ALA A 313 11.16 -6.58 -12.16
C ALA A 313 11.86 -7.75 -12.89
N ASN A 314 13.14 -7.60 -13.26
CA ASN A 314 13.93 -8.69 -13.83
C ASN A 314 14.06 -9.87 -12.86
N ALA A 315 14.33 -9.61 -11.58
CA ALA A 315 14.48 -10.65 -10.57
C ALA A 315 13.18 -11.45 -10.39
N ILE A 316 12.01 -10.78 -10.40
CA ILE A 316 10.70 -11.43 -10.38
C ILE A 316 10.50 -12.33 -11.60
N LEU A 317 10.80 -11.80 -12.80
CA LEU A 317 10.68 -12.56 -14.05
C LEU A 317 11.60 -13.79 -14.04
N GLU A 318 12.85 -13.65 -13.60
CA GLU A 318 13.82 -14.75 -13.48
C GLU A 318 13.35 -15.79 -12.44
N ALA A 319 12.82 -15.37 -11.30
CA ALA A 319 12.23 -16.27 -10.29
C ALA A 319 11.06 -17.09 -10.85
N LEU A 320 10.28 -16.50 -11.75
CA LEU A 320 9.19 -17.15 -12.47
C LEU A 320 9.65 -17.98 -13.69
N GLY A 321 10.95 -17.94 -14.03
CA GLY A 321 11.55 -18.72 -15.12
C GLY A 321 11.65 -18.00 -16.47
N TYR A 322 11.33 -16.71 -16.54
CA TYR A 322 11.43 -15.90 -17.77
C TYR A 322 12.88 -15.41 -17.97
N VAL A 323 13.76 -16.31 -18.39
CA VAL A 323 15.19 -16.01 -18.61
C VAL A 323 15.53 -15.63 -20.06
N THR A 324 14.60 -15.84 -20.99
CA THR A 324 14.74 -15.54 -22.42
C THR A 324 13.72 -14.48 -22.84
N PRO A 325 14.10 -13.44 -23.60
CA PRO A 325 15.45 -13.11 -24.10
C PRO A 325 16.47 -12.84 -22.98
N ASN A 326 17.77 -13.03 -23.25
CA ASN A 326 18.80 -12.78 -22.25
C ASN A 326 19.04 -11.27 -22.08
N VAL A 327 18.77 -10.75 -20.88
CA VAL A 327 19.00 -9.34 -20.54
C VAL A 327 20.43 -9.16 -20.06
N ALA A 328 21.25 -8.42 -20.83
CA ALA A 328 22.66 -8.21 -20.52
C ALA A 328 22.86 -7.33 -19.27
N ASP A 329 22.11 -6.21 -19.19
CA ASP A 329 22.08 -5.31 -18.04
C ASP A 329 20.68 -5.27 -17.42
N ARG A 330 20.57 -5.77 -16.19
CA ARG A 330 19.31 -5.93 -15.46
C ARG A 330 18.78 -4.62 -14.87
N ASN A 331 19.59 -3.56 -14.89
CA ASN A 331 19.22 -2.22 -14.43
C ASN A 331 18.62 -1.36 -15.56
N LEU A 332 18.68 -1.83 -16.82
CA LEU A 332 18.21 -1.11 -17.99
C LEU A 332 16.91 -1.68 -18.54
N PHE A 333 15.96 -0.80 -18.86
CA PHE A 333 14.74 -1.17 -19.56
C PHE A 333 15.04 -1.37 -21.05
N SER A 334 15.71 -2.49 -21.34
CA SER A 334 16.20 -2.88 -22.65
C SER A 334 15.10 -3.51 -23.52
N PRO A 335 15.30 -3.59 -24.86
CA PRO A 335 14.41 -4.34 -25.75
C PRO A 335 14.25 -5.82 -25.34
N GLU A 336 15.30 -6.44 -24.79
CA GLU A 336 15.26 -7.81 -24.27
C GLU A 336 14.36 -7.91 -23.03
N PHE A 337 14.42 -6.93 -22.14
CA PHE A 337 13.52 -6.85 -20.99
C PHE A 337 12.07 -6.63 -21.43
N THR A 338 11.83 -5.74 -22.40
CA THR A 338 10.52 -5.60 -23.06
C THR A 338 10.03 -6.93 -23.63
N GLY A 339 10.91 -7.71 -24.25
CA GLY A 339 10.58 -9.05 -24.76
C GLY A 339 10.22 -10.06 -23.67
N ARG A 340 10.91 -10.02 -22.52
CA ARG A 340 10.51 -10.82 -21.34
C ARG A 340 9.13 -10.40 -20.85
N LEU A 341 8.84 -9.10 -20.78
CA LEU A 341 7.52 -8.59 -20.40
C LEU A 341 6.42 -9.03 -21.37
N ARG A 342 6.65 -9.00 -22.69
CA ARG A 342 5.68 -9.53 -23.68
C ARG A 342 5.39 -11.00 -23.46
N THR A 343 6.43 -11.80 -23.23
CA THR A 343 6.28 -13.24 -22.92
C THR A 343 5.47 -13.44 -21.64
N PHE A 344 5.76 -12.67 -20.60
CA PHE A 344 5.04 -12.69 -19.33
C PHE A 344 3.56 -12.33 -19.53
N GLN A 345 3.28 -11.24 -20.24
CA GLN A 345 1.93 -10.77 -20.55
C GLN A 345 1.14 -11.84 -21.32
N GLN A 346 1.75 -12.42 -22.36
CA GLN A 346 1.14 -13.47 -23.17
C GLN A 346 0.71 -14.67 -22.32
N LEU A 347 1.59 -15.17 -21.44
CA LEU A 347 1.27 -16.31 -20.59
C LEU A 347 0.26 -15.95 -19.47
N ASN A 348 0.31 -14.71 -18.99
CA ASN A 348 -0.58 -14.22 -17.93
C ASN A 348 -1.93 -13.68 -18.43
N GLU A 349 -2.22 -13.82 -19.73
CA GLU A 349 -3.47 -13.34 -20.36
C GLU A 349 -3.65 -11.83 -20.19
N LEU A 350 -2.55 -11.09 -20.31
CA LEU A 350 -2.55 -9.62 -20.29
C LEU A 350 -2.38 -9.08 -21.71
N PRO A 351 -2.77 -7.82 -21.97
CA PRO A 351 -2.41 -7.14 -23.21
C PRO A 351 -0.90 -7.19 -23.46
N VAL A 352 -0.49 -7.69 -24.64
CA VAL A 352 0.92 -7.91 -24.99
C VAL A 352 1.52 -6.60 -25.52
N SER A 353 1.83 -5.68 -24.61
CA SER A 353 2.38 -4.36 -24.92
C SER A 353 3.91 -4.31 -24.78
N GLY A 354 4.50 -5.18 -23.96
CA GLY A 354 5.88 -5.08 -23.47
C GLY A 354 6.10 -3.94 -22.46
N LYS A 355 5.05 -3.19 -22.13
CA LYS A 355 5.12 -2.08 -21.17
C LYS A 355 4.88 -2.58 -19.75
N LEU A 356 5.51 -1.93 -18.78
CA LEU A 356 5.22 -2.13 -17.37
C LEU A 356 3.98 -1.30 -16.95
N ASP A 357 2.85 -1.53 -17.61
CA ASP A 357 1.56 -0.88 -17.29
C ASP A 357 0.98 -1.39 -15.96
N ASN A 358 -0.12 -0.77 -15.49
CA ASN A 358 -0.73 -1.13 -14.20
C ASN A 358 -1.06 -2.62 -14.11
N ALA A 359 -1.61 -3.23 -15.16
CA ALA A 359 -1.94 -4.65 -15.17
C ALA A 359 -0.69 -5.53 -15.05
N THR A 360 0.36 -5.22 -15.82
CA THR A 360 1.63 -5.96 -15.82
C THR A 360 2.37 -5.80 -14.50
N LEU A 361 2.48 -4.57 -13.99
CA LEU A 361 3.12 -4.24 -12.72
C LEU A 361 2.46 -4.99 -11.55
N ASN A 362 1.14 -4.93 -11.46
CA ASN A 362 0.41 -5.61 -10.40
C ASN A 362 0.48 -7.13 -10.54
N ARG A 363 0.42 -7.68 -11.77
CA ARG A 363 0.54 -9.13 -11.96
C ARG A 363 1.90 -9.67 -11.55
N LEU A 364 3.00 -8.95 -11.78
CA LEU A 364 4.33 -9.32 -11.26
C LEU A 364 4.31 -9.49 -9.73
N LEU A 365 3.48 -8.71 -9.04
CA LEU A 365 3.29 -8.75 -7.59
C LEU A 365 2.14 -9.69 -7.15
N HIS A 366 1.68 -10.58 -8.03
CA HIS A 366 0.58 -11.52 -7.80
C HIS A 366 -0.79 -10.88 -7.53
N LEU A 367 -1.00 -9.68 -8.09
CA LEU A 367 -2.25 -8.93 -8.02
C LEU A 367 -2.96 -8.94 -9.38
N ASP A 368 -4.28 -8.86 -9.35
CA ASP A 368 -5.14 -8.69 -10.52
C ASP A 368 -5.67 -7.26 -10.54
N TYR A 369 -5.13 -6.44 -11.45
CA TYR A 369 -5.48 -5.03 -11.54
C TYR A 369 -6.93 -4.79 -12.00
N ASP A 370 -7.46 -5.64 -12.87
CA ASP A 370 -8.80 -5.45 -13.44
C ASP A 370 -9.86 -5.98 -12.47
N ALA A 371 -9.62 -7.16 -11.89
CA ALA A 371 -10.52 -7.75 -10.90
C ALA A 371 -10.37 -7.14 -9.49
N LYS A 372 -9.36 -6.28 -9.27
CA LYS A 372 -8.99 -5.71 -7.96
C LYS A 372 -8.88 -6.80 -6.89
N ASN A 373 -8.17 -7.88 -7.22
CA ASN A 373 -8.05 -9.09 -6.39
C ASN A 373 -6.63 -9.67 -6.47
N LEU A 374 -6.40 -10.87 -5.94
CA LEU A 374 -5.17 -11.62 -6.13
C LEU A 374 -5.26 -12.52 -7.35
N LYS A 375 -4.18 -12.59 -8.14
CA LYS A 375 -4.00 -13.60 -9.19
C LYS A 375 -2.51 -13.89 -9.30
N ARG A 376 -2.13 -15.15 -9.05
CA ARG A 376 -0.74 -15.55 -9.10
C ARG A 376 -0.17 -15.31 -10.50
N ALA A 377 1.06 -14.78 -10.54
CA ALA A 377 1.81 -14.71 -11.78
C ALA A 377 2.13 -16.12 -12.28
N LYS A 378 1.78 -16.42 -13.53
CA LYS A 378 2.11 -17.71 -14.11
C LYS A 378 3.62 -17.82 -14.36
N ARG A 379 4.17 -18.97 -13.98
CA ARG A 379 5.55 -19.33 -14.34
C ARG A 379 5.68 -19.51 -15.84
N PHE A 380 6.90 -19.31 -16.33
CA PHE A 380 7.22 -19.55 -17.72
C PHE A 380 6.99 -21.03 -18.08
N LYS A 381 6.27 -21.24 -19.18
CA LYS A 381 6.00 -22.55 -19.80
C LYS A 381 6.07 -22.38 -21.31
N ALA A 382 7.13 -22.90 -21.93
CA ALA A 382 7.40 -22.69 -23.36
C ALA A 382 6.29 -23.27 -24.26
N ASP A 383 5.72 -24.40 -23.86
CA ASP A 383 4.64 -25.10 -24.55
C ASP A 383 3.29 -24.35 -24.51
N ALA A 384 3.12 -23.40 -23.58
CA ALA A 384 1.93 -22.56 -23.48
C ALA A 384 1.98 -21.31 -24.39
N LEU A 385 3.11 -21.06 -25.06
CA LEU A 385 3.21 -19.93 -25.99
C LEU A 385 2.55 -20.26 -27.34
N PRO A 386 1.91 -19.28 -28.00
CA PRO A 386 1.42 -19.45 -29.36
C PRO A 386 2.55 -19.82 -30.32
N LYS A 387 2.24 -20.68 -31.32
CA LYS A 387 3.21 -21.02 -32.37
C LYS A 387 3.66 -19.76 -33.10
N GLY A 388 4.98 -19.58 -33.23
CA GLY A 388 5.56 -18.43 -33.91
C GLY A 388 5.56 -17.13 -33.08
N PHE A 389 5.23 -17.19 -31.78
CA PHE A 389 5.37 -16.05 -30.89
C PHE A 389 6.83 -15.59 -30.83
N ASP A 390 7.08 -14.36 -31.25
CA ASP A 390 8.39 -13.71 -31.22
C ASP A 390 8.37 -12.58 -30.19
N PRO A 391 8.99 -12.75 -29.01
CA PRO A 391 8.95 -11.75 -27.95
C PRO A 391 9.64 -10.43 -28.33
N LEU A 392 10.52 -10.43 -29.32
CA LEU A 392 11.22 -9.22 -29.75
C LEU A 392 10.44 -8.40 -30.77
N LYS A 393 9.36 -8.96 -31.34
CA LYS A 393 8.47 -8.24 -32.25
C LYS A 393 7.21 -7.83 -31.50
N ALA A 394 6.82 -6.57 -31.66
CA ALA A 394 5.51 -6.14 -31.20
C ALA A 394 4.43 -6.92 -31.99
N PRO A 395 3.31 -7.31 -31.35
CA PRO A 395 2.17 -7.86 -32.07
C PRO A 395 1.67 -6.82 -33.08
N ALA A 396 1.32 -7.31 -34.28
CA ALA A 396 0.86 -6.48 -35.40
C ALA A 396 -0.51 -5.85 -35.15
#